data_AF-A0A9W7WJB8-F1
#
_entry.id   AF-A0A9W7WJB8-F1
#
_cell.length_a   1.000
_cell.length_b   1.000
_cell.length_c   1.000
_cell.angle_alpha   90.00
_cell.angle_beta   90.00
_cell.angle_gamma   90.00
#
_symmetry.space_group_name_H-M   'P 1'
#
loop_
_entity.id
_entity.type
_entity.pdbx_description
1 polymer ?
#
loop_
_entity_poly.entity_id
_entity_poly.type
_entity_poly.pdbx_seq_one_letter_code
_entity_poly.pdbx_strand_id
1 'polypeptide(L)'
;MEEVPFPRVRTRRRKTRFLAVTCEDEFDCKELETLFQKYNLKLEQTATLKALAILILAASALALVELLSAGSRFTVSKGSHPVHCVIFTSLFIVTNVKYLQVTQLQQIARLALLFSFTFALLCCPFPLALGHSAPQGTQGAQGPDAPSTTPEQGVWQLMLVTFVAYSLLPVRTLLAVLFAILVAASHFIVTATSVTARKPHVWTPLVANAVLLFGVNLSGVFVRVLTERAQRKAFLQARNCIQQRLQLEDENEKQERLLMSLLPRNVAMEMKEDFLKPPERIFHKIYIQRHDNVSILFADIVGFTSLASQCTAQELVKLLNELFGKFDELAT
;
A
#
# COMPACT_ATOMS: atom_id res chain seq x y z
N MET A 1 37.78 -14.34 -19.39
CA MET A 1 36.32 -14.26 -19.56
C MET A 1 35.86 -13.05 -18.77
N GLU A 2 35.56 -11.94 -19.45
CA GLU A 2 35.11 -10.71 -18.80
C GLU A 2 33.81 -10.99 -18.04
N GLU A 3 33.82 -10.81 -16.72
CA GLU A 3 32.62 -10.83 -15.91
C GLU A 3 31.74 -9.65 -16.32
N VAL A 4 30.62 -9.93 -16.98
CA VAL A 4 29.52 -8.95 -17.09
C VAL A 4 28.92 -8.86 -15.68
N PRO A 5 29.09 -7.74 -14.95
CA PRO A 5 28.57 -7.63 -13.61
C PRO A 5 27.05 -7.66 -13.69
N PHE A 6 26.38 -8.44 -12.85
CA PHE A 6 24.95 -8.25 -12.64
C PHE A 6 24.73 -6.78 -12.24
N PRO A 7 23.87 -6.03 -12.96
CA PRO A 7 23.70 -4.62 -12.70
C PRO A 7 23.18 -4.45 -11.28
N ARG A 8 24.01 -3.85 -10.41
CA ARG A 8 23.58 -3.31 -9.12
C ARG A 8 22.31 -2.50 -9.39
N VAL A 9 21.20 -2.88 -8.78
CA VAL A 9 19.95 -2.12 -8.85
C VAL A 9 20.20 -0.71 -8.28
N ARG A 10 20.46 0.27 -9.15
CA ARG A 10 20.64 1.67 -8.76
C ARG A 10 19.27 2.34 -8.75
N THR A 11 18.78 2.74 -7.59
CA THR A 11 17.60 3.60 -7.54
C THR A 11 17.94 4.96 -8.15
N ARG A 12 17.30 5.35 -9.25
CA ARG A 12 17.54 6.65 -9.91
C ARG A 12 16.69 7.74 -9.23
N ARG A 13 17.28 8.52 -8.33
CA ARG A 13 16.62 9.71 -7.76
C ARG A 13 16.37 10.77 -8.85
N ARG A 14 15.11 10.93 -9.27
CA ARG A 14 14.70 12.07 -10.11
C ARG A 14 14.50 13.29 -9.20
N LYS A 15 15.47 14.21 -9.17
CA LYS A 15 15.31 15.53 -8.54
C LYS A 15 14.44 16.41 -9.43
N THR A 16 13.13 16.31 -9.30
CA THR A 16 12.21 17.31 -9.88
C THR A 16 12.08 18.45 -8.88
N ARG A 17 12.60 19.64 -9.25
CA ARG A 17 12.38 20.88 -8.50
C ARG A 17 10.91 21.29 -8.67
N PHE A 18 10.32 21.76 -7.57
CA PHE A 18 8.95 22.23 -7.34
C PHE A 18 7.92 21.16 -6.94
N LEU A 19 7.46 21.28 -5.68
CA LEU A 19 6.46 20.48 -4.95
C LEU A 19 6.93 19.10 -4.42
N ALA A 20 7.68 19.17 -3.33
CA ALA A 20 8.01 18.04 -2.47
C ALA A 20 6.75 17.44 -1.80
N VAL A 21 6.26 16.28 -2.25
CA VAL A 21 5.55 15.28 -1.40
C VAL A 21 5.72 13.83 -1.91
N THR A 22 6.02 13.58 -3.18
CA THR A 22 6.17 12.21 -3.71
C THR A 22 7.64 11.91 -4.00
N CYS A 23 8.30 11.22 -3.06
CA CYS A 23 9.55 10.55 -3.31
C CYS A 23 9.22 9.30 -4.14
N GLU A 24 9.15 9.44 -5.46
CA GLU A 24 9.07 8.30 -6.37
C GLU A 24 10.50 7.86 -6.69
N ASP A 25 11.06 7.00 -5.84
CA ASP A 25 12.25 6.23 -6.15
C ASP A 25 11.80 5.01 -6.98
N GLU A 26 12.05 5.04 -8.29
CA GLU A 26 11.76 3.93 -9.21
C GLU A 26 12.88 2.88 -9.12
N PHE A 27 12.53 1.59 -9.16
CA PHE A 27 13.53 0.51 -9.16
C PHE A 27 14.22 0.39 -10.53
N ASP A 28 15.54 0.17 -10.53
CA ASP A 28 16.33 -0.01 -11.77
C ASP A 28 15.90 -1.29 -12.55
N CYS A 29 15.33 -2.28 -11.84
CA CYS A 29 14.79 -3.49 -12.45
C CYS A 29 13.29 -3.31 -12.76
N LYS A 30 12.95 -3.39 -14.05
CA LYS A 30 11.57 -3.26 -14.54
C LYS A 30 10.64 -4.31 -13.95
N GLU A 31 11.09 -5.55 -13.75
CA GLU A 31 10.27 -6.61 -13.15
C GLU A 31 9.89 -6.26 -11.71
N LEU A 32 10.84 -5.78 -10.91
CA LEU A 32 10.62 -5.40 -9.53
C LEU A 32 9.67 -4.19 -9.41
N GLU A 33 9.83 -3.20 -10.27
CA GLU A 33 8.93 -2.04 -10.38
C GLU A 33 7.50 -2.51 -10.73
N THR A 34 7.34 -3.41 -11.70
CA THR A 34 6.01 -3.95 -12.03
C THR A 34 5.38 -4.73 -10.89
N LEU A 35 6.18 -5.46 -10.10
CA LEU A 35 5.71 -6.22 -8.95
C LEU A 35 5.26 -5.29 -7.81
N PHE A 36 6.03 -4.23 -7.57
CA PHE A 36 5.70 -3.18 -6.61
C PHE A 36 4.42 -2.45 -7.00
N GLN A 37 4.29 -2.03 -8.26
CA GLN A 37 3.08 -1.40 -8.78
C GLN A 37 1.85 -2.31 -8.65
N LYS A 38 2.01 -3.62 -8.92
CA LYS A 38 0.94 -4.61 -8.76
C LYS A 38 0.56 -4.83 -7.29
N TYR A 39 1.52 -4.84 -6.38
CA TYR A 39 1.27 -4.91 -4.93
C TYR A 39 0.52 -3.68 -4.44
N ASN A 40 0.96 -2.49 -4.84
CA ASN A 40 0.36 -1.23 -4.41
C ASN A 40 -1.06 -1.06 -4.97
N LEU A 41 -1.27 -1.42 -6.23
CA LEU A 41 -2.61 -1.46 -6.85
C LEU A 41 -3.55 -2.40 -6.07
N LYS A 42 -3.09 -3.60 -5.69
CA LYS A 42 -3.90 -4.53 -4.89
C LYS A 42 -4.23 -3.95 -3.50
N LEU A 43 -3.27 -3.28 -2.87
CA LEU A 43 -3.47 -2.66 -1.57
C LEU A 43 -4.53 -1.55 -1.64
N GLU A 44 -4.41 -0.65 -2.62
CA GLU A 44 -5.38 0.42 -2.87
C GLU A 44 -6.76 -0.13 -3.25
N GLN A 45 -6.82 -1.15 -4.11
CA GLN A 45 -8.06 -1.82 -4.51
C GLN A 45 -8.76 -2.50 -3.32
N THR A 46 -7.98 -3.11 -2.43
CA THR A 46 -8.54 -3.72 -1.21
C THR A 46 -9.08 -2.64 -0.26
N ALA A 47 -8.40 -1.51 -0.15
CA ALA A 47 -8.86 -0.38 0.67
C ALA A 47 -10.15 0.26 0.12
N THR A 48 -10.25 0.46 -1.19
CA THR A 48 -11.49 0.97 -1.83
C THR A 48 -12.64 -0.01 -1.69
N LEU A 49 -12.41 -1.32 -1.85
CA LEU A 49 -13.44 -2.33 -1.61
C LEU A 49 -13.95 -2.31 -0.17
N LYS A 50 -13.06 -2.19 0.81
CA LYS A 50 -13.44 -2.04 2.23
C LYS A 50 -14.25 -0.76 2.47
N ALA A 51 -13.86 0.37 1.86
CA ALA A 51 -14.59 1.62 1.96
C ALA A 51 -16.02 1.49 1.41
N LEU A 52 -16.15 0.94 0.19
CA LEU A 52 -17.43 0.74 -0.47
C LEU A 52 -18.32 -0.25 0.29
N ALA A 53 -17.76 -1.32 0.85
CA ALA A 53 -18.52 -2.27 1.67
C ALA A 53 -19.16 -1.60 2.90
N ILE A 54 -18.41 -0.73 3.60
CA ILE A 54 -18.93 0.02 4.75
C ILE A 54 -20.04 1.00 4.32
N LEU A 55 -19.87 1.68 3.19
CA LEU A 55 -20.88 2.61 2.66
C LEU A 55 -22.16 1.88 2.20
N ILE A 56 -22.02 0.72 1.56
CA ILE A 56 -23.15 -0.15 1.18
C ILE A 56 -23.91 -0.60 2.43
N LEU A 57 -23.19 -1.08 3.45
CA LEU A 57 -23.80 -1.53 4.70
C LEU A 57 -24.58 -0.40 5.39
N ALA A 58 -24.02 0.80 5.45
CA ALA A 58 -24.69 1.95 6.03
C ALA A 58 -25.93 2.37 5.24
N ALA A 59 -25.82 2.47 3.91
CA ALA A 59 -26.93 2.86 3.04
C ALA A 59 -28.05 1.81 3.05
N SER A 60 -27.72 0.52 3.04
CA SER A 60 -28.70 -0.58 3.08
C SER A 60 -29.39 -0.68 4.44
N ALA A 61 -28.67 -0.49 5.55
CA ALA A 61 -29.26 -0.46 6.89
C ALA A 61 -30.26 0.69 7.01
N LEU A 62 -29.93 1.89 6.51
CA LEU A 62 -30.84 3.03 6.51
C LEU A 62 -32.08 2.78 5.63
N ALA A 63 -31.90 2.24 4.43
CA ALA A 63 -33.01 1.88 3.56
C ALA A 63 -33.93 0.82 4.19
N LEU A 64 -33.36 -0.15 4.91
CA LEU A 64 -34.12 -1.19 5.62
C LEU A 64 -34.93 -0.61 6.79
N VAL A 65 -34.30 0.24 7.62
CA VAL A 65 -34.99 0.94 8.72
C VAL A 65 -36.18 1.73 8.18
N GLU A 66 -36.02 2.39 7.04
CA GLU A 66 -37.10 3.15 6.41
C GLU A 66 -38.24 2.26 5.90
N LEU A 67 -37.91 1.13 5.26
CA LEU A 67 -38.90 0.16 4.80
C LEU A 67 -39.72 -0.42 5.95
N LEU A 68 -39.08 -0.69 7.09
CA LEU A 68 -39.74 -1.21 8.29
C LEU A 68 -40.57 -0.14 9.02
N SER A 69 -40.23 1.14 8.88
CA SER A 69 -40.91 2.27 9.52
C SER A 69 -42.21 2.73 8.82
N ALA A 70 -42.99 1.79 8.29
CA ALA A 70 -44.04 1.88 7.25
C ALA A 70 -45.18 2.94 7.35
N GLY A 71 -45.11 3.97 8.21
CA GLY A 71 -46.14 5.00 8.38
C GLY A 71 -45.72 6.45 8.10
N SER A 72 -44.49 6.72 7.68
CA SER A 72 -43.96 8.09 7.62
C SER A 72 -43.90 8.66 6.19
N ARG A 73 -44.38 9.90 6.01
CA ARG A 73 -44.39 10.64 4.72
C ARG A 73 -43.06 10.50 3.96
N PHE A 74 -43.17 10.28 2.64
CA PHE A 74 -42.02 10.17 1.73
C PHE A 74 -41.27 11.52 1.70
N THR A 75 -39.97 11.48 1.98
CA THR A 75 -39.08 12.65 1.89
C THR A 75 -37.96 12.32 0.91
N VAL A 76 -37.42 13.35 0.24
CA VAL A 76 -36.30 13.22 -0.70
C VAL A 76 -35.10 12.51 -0.06
N SER A 77 -34.86 12.72 1.24
CA SER A 77 -33.80 12.06 2.01
C SER A 77 -34.01 10.54 2.07
N LYS A 78 -35.24 10.10 2.36
CA LYS A 78 -35.56 8.66 2.46
C LYS A 78 -35.47 7.95 1.12
N GLY A 79 -35.92 8.60 0.04
CA GLY A 79 -35.76 8.07 -1.32
C GLY A 79 -34.30 7.91 -1.75
N SER A 80 -33.37 8.64 -1.13
CA SER A 80 -31.96 8.65 -1.53
C SER A 80 -31.18 7.42 -1.07
N HIS A 81 -31.50 6.84 0.09
CA HIS A 81 -30.75 5.71 0.65
C HIS A 81 -30.71 4.48 -0.27
N PRO A 82 -31.82 3.97 -0.84
CA PRO A 82 -31.77 2.84 -1.76
C PRO A 82 -31.02 3.19 -3.05
N VAL A 83 -31.12 4.43 -3.54
CA VAL A 83 -30.38 4.89 -4.74
C VAL A 83 -28.87 4.86 -4.47
N HIS A 84 -28.42 5.40 -3.34
CA HIS A 84 -27.01 5.36 -2.95
C HIS A 84 -26.50 3.95 -2.69
N CYS A 85 -27.33 3.07 -2.14
CA CYS A 85 -27.00 1.65 -1.98
C CYS A 85 -26.71 1.00 -3.34
N VAL A 86 -27.56 1.24 -4.35
CA VAL A 86 -27.34 0.74 -5.72
C VAL A 86 -26.05 1.31 -6.31
N ILE A 87 -25.83 2.63 -6.21
CA ILE A 87 -24.62 3.30 -6.74
C ILE A 87 -23.34 2.72 -6.11
N PHE A 88 -23.28 2.60 -4.78
CA PHE A 88 -22.10 2.05 -4.10
C PHE A 88 -21.89 0.57 -4.44
N THR A 89 -22.97 -0.21 -4.62
CA THR A 89 -22.90 -1.60 -5.06
C THR A 89 -22.36 -1.70 -6.49
N SER A 90 -22.81 -0.84 -7.40
CA SER A 90 -22.28 -0.76 -8.77
C SER A 90 -20.79 -0.43 -8.76
N LEU A 91 -20.36 0.56 -7.97
CA LEU A 91 -18.95 0.89 -7.80
C LEU A 91 -18.14 -0.27 -7.21
N PHE A 92 -18.70 -1.00 -6.25
CA PHE A 92 -18.05 -2.17 -5.65
C PHE A 92 -17.82 -3.27 -6.69
N ILE A 93 -18.82 -3.57 -7.52
CA ILE A 93 -18.72 -4.55 -8.61
C ILE A 93 -17.61 -4.15 -9.59
N VAL A 94 -17.60 -2.88 -10.03
CA VAL A 94 -16.57 -2.36 -10.96
C VAL A 94 -15.18 -2.45 -10.32
N THR A 95 -15.06 -2.13 -9.03
CA THR A 95 -13.79 -2.20 -8.29
C THR A 95 -13.29 -3.64 -8.10
N ASN A 96 -14.19 -4.64 -8.05
CA ASN A 96 -13.84 -6.05 -7.86
C ASN A 96 -13.31 -6.70 -9.16
N VAL A 97 -13.35 -6.01 -10.30
CA VAL A 97 -12.79 -6.52 -11.55
C VAL A 97 -11.27 -6.69 -11.44
N LYS A 98 -10.78 -7.85 -11.90
CA LYS A 98 -9.37 -8.29 -11.73
C LYS A 98 -8.35 -7.42 -12.48
N TYR A 99 -8.79 -6.69 -13.51
CA TYR A 99 -7.93 -5.88 -14.38
C TYR A 99 -8.35 -4.41 -14.31
N LEU A 100 -7.92 -3.71 -13.26
CA LEU A 100 -8.07 -2.27 -13.15
C LEU A 100 -6.71 -1.58 -13.35
N GLN A 101 -6.66 -0.56 -14.20
CA GLN A 101 -5.51 0.33 -14.25
C GLN A 101 -5.53 1.28 -13.04
N VAL A 102 -4.36 1.75 -12.61
CA VAL A 102 -4.21 2.70 -11.48
C VAL A 102 -5.06 3.96 -11.70
N THR A 103 -5.10 4.47 -12.92
CA THR A 103 -5.90 5.64 -13.30
C THR A 103 -7.40 5.41 -13.10
N GLN A 104 -7.89 4.22 -13.47
CA GLN A 104 -9.29 3.84 -13.32
C GLN A 104 -9.67 3.70 -11.84
N LEU A 105 -8.81 3.09 -11.03
CA LEU A 105 -9.01 2.98 -9.58
C LEU A 105 -9.11 4.36 -8.91
N GLN A 106 -8.26 5.30 -9.33
CA GLN A 106 -8.27 6.65 -8.80
C GLN A 106 -9.52 7.43 -9.23
N GLN A 107 -10.04 7.21 -10.44
CA GLN A 107 -11.31 7.76 -10.89
C GLN A 107 -12.48 7.21 -10.07
N ILE A 108 -12.50 5.89 -9.81
CA ILE A 108 -13.51 5.26 -8.96
C ILE A 108 -13.48 5.82 -7.54
N ALA A 109 -12.29 6.00 -6.96
CA ALA A 109 -12.16 6.60 -5.62
C ALA A 109 -12.71 8.04 -5.59
N ARG A 110 -12.43 8.86 -6.62
CA ARG A 110 -13.00 10.22 -6.73
C ARG A 110 -14.52 10.20 -6.89
N LEU A 111 -15.04 9.25 -7.68
CA LEU A 111 -16.46 9.10 -7.90
C LEU A 111 -17.19 8.61 -6.63
N ALA A 112 -16.60 7.67 -5.89
CA ALA A 112 -17.08 7.24 -4.58
C ALA A 112 -17.12 8.40 -3.58
N LEU A 113 -16.11 9.27 -3.57
CA LEU A 113 -16.07 10.48 -2.74
C LEU A 113 -17.19 11.45 -3.14
N LEU A 114 -17.42 11.67 -4.44
CA LEU A 114 -18.52 12.51 -4.93
C LEU A 114 -19.90 11.97 -4.52
N PHE A 115 -20.15 10.67 -4.68
CA PHE A 115 -21.43 10.07 -4.27
C PHE A 115 -21.60 10.01 -2.75
N SER A 116 -20.48 9.94 -2.01
CA SER A 116 -20.52 10.06 -0.55
C SER A 116 -20.87 11.48 -0.11
N PHE A 117 -20.42 12.51 -0.84
CA PHE A 117 -20.83 13.90 -0.60
C PHE A 117 -22.34 14.07 -0.80
N THR A 118 -22.89 13.56 -1.91
CA THR A 118 -24.33 13.68 -2.19
C THR A 118 -25.17 12.89 -1.20
N PHE A 119 -24.73 11.69 -0.79
CA PHE A 119 -25.35 10.93 0.29
C PHE A 119 -25.38 11.72 1.60
N ALA A 120 -24.24 12.28 2.02
CA ALA A 120 -24.13 13.08 3.23
C ALA A 120 -24.99 14.35 3.19
N LEU A 121 -25.03 15.03 2.03
CA LEU A 121 -25.85 16.22 1.82
C LEU A 121 -27.34 15.89 1.90
N LEU A 122 -27.79 14.79 1.29
CA LEU A 122 -29.19 14.34 1.31
C LEU A 122 -29.66 13.84 2.69
N CYS A 123 -28.74 13.42 3.57
CA CYS A 123 -29.04 13.11 4.97
C CYS A 123 -29.23 14.36 5.85
N CYS A 124 -28.88 15.56 5.37
CA CYS A 124 -29.10 16.79 6.14
C CYS A 124 -30.59 17.15 6.22
N PRO A 125 -31.04 17.82 7.31
CA PRO A 125 -32.44 18.15 7.51
C PRO A 125 -32.88 19.30 6.60
N PHE A 126 -33.33 19.00 5.37
CA PHE A 126 -33.90 20.00 4.49
C PHE A 126 -35.32 20.39 4.91
N PRO A 127 -35.68 21.69 4.87
CA PRO A 127 -37.05 22.13 5.06
C PRO A 127 -37.99 21.83 3.87
N LEU A 128 -37.46 21.28 2.77
CA LEU A 128 -38.19 21.01 1.52
C LEU A 128 -39.03 19.72 1.63
N ALA A 129 -40.22 19.83 2.21
CA ALA A 129 -41.29 18.90 1.92
C ALA A 129 -41.82 19.20 0.50
N LEU A 130 -41.38 18.44 -0.51
CA LEU A 130 -42.04 18.39 -1.82
C LEU A 130 -43.38 17.64 -1.65
N GLY A 131 -44.39 18.38 -1.21
CA GLY A 131 -45.78 17.94 -1.12
C GLY A 131 -46.67 19.16 -1.34
N HIS A 132 -47.54 19.08 -2.34
CA HIS A 132 -48.41 20.15 -2.80
C HIS A 132 -49.03 20.96 -1.63
N SER A 133 -48.97 22.28 -1.75
CA SER A 133 -49.75 23.20 -0.94
C SER A 133 -51.23 22.85 -1.01
N ALA A 134 -51.77 22.21 0.03
CA ALA A 134 -53.20 22.23 0.27
C ALA A 134 -53.55 23.61 0.88
N PRO A 135 -54.57 24.31 0.36
CA PRO A 135 -54.90 25.64 0.83
C PRO A 135 -55.47 25.58 2.25
N GLN A 136 -55.17 26.66 2.98
CA GLN A 136 -55.56 26.95 4.34
C GLN A 136 -57.09 26.87 4.53
N GLY A 137 -57.54 25.98 5.40
CA GLY A 137 -58.94 25.86 5.82
C GLY A 137 -59.04 25.49 7.29
N THR A 138 -59.39 26.49 8.10
CA THR A 138 -60.17 26.42 9.36
C THR A 138 -59.83 25.39 10.46
N GLN A 139 -59.36 25.96 11.57
CA GLN A 139 -59.71 25.69 12.98
C GLN A 139 -59.50 24.27 13.57
N GLY A 140 -58.64 24.25 14.60
CA GLY A 140 -58.93 23.53 15.85
C GLY A 140 -58.65 22.03 15.89
N ALA A 141 -57.38 21.65 16.00
CA ALA A 141 -56.96 20.47 16.79
C ALA A 141 -55.42 20.45 16.88
N GLN A 142 -54.90 20.70 18.07
CA GLN A 142 -53.50 20.54 18.41
C GLN A 142 -53.24 19.04 18.61
N GLY A 143 -52.92 18.33 17.52
CA GLY A 143 -52.38 16.97 17.58
C GLY A 143 -50.86 16.99 17.79
N PRO A 144 -50.28 16.09 18.58
CA PRO A 144 -48.83 15.91 18.62
C PRO A 144 -48.35 15.32 17.28
N ASP A 145 -47.08 15.47 16.96
CA ASP A 145 -46.40 14.73 15.87
C ASP A 145 -46.44 15.35 14.45
N ALA A 146 -46.24 16.67 14.34
CA ALA A 146 -45.47 17.16 13.20
C ALA A 146 -43.99 16.80 13.47
N PRO A 147 -43.28 16.04 12.61
CA PRO A 147 -41.90 15.66 12.87
C PRO A 147 -41.03 16.92 12.94
N SER A 148 -40.66 17.31 14.16
CA SER A 148 -39.69 18.36 14.39
C SER A 148 -38.36 17.86 13.83
N THR A 149 -37.91 18.44 12.72
CA THR A 149 -36.56 18.23 12.21
C THR A 149 -35.58 18.67 13.31
N THR A 150 -35.00 17.71 14.03
CA THR A 150 -34.03 18.00 15.07
C THR A 150 -32.68 18.33 14.41
N PRO A 151 -31.94 19.32 14.92
CA PRO A 151 -30.64 19.72 14.36
C PRO A 151 -29.55 18.63 14.47
N GLU A 152 -29.87 17.50 15.10
CA GLU A 152 -28.98 16.36 15.32
C GLU A 152 -29.12 15.27 14.23
N GLN A 153 -30.17 15.38 13.40
CA GLN A 153 -30.43 14.43 12.33
C GLN A 153 -29.38 14.54 11.21
N GLY A 154 -28.74 13.43 10.86
CA GLY A 154 -27.74 13.38 9.78
C GLY A 154 -26.27 13.44 10.25
N VAL A 155 -26.00 13.86 11.48
CA VAL A 155 -24.64 14.12 12.00
C VAL A 155 -23.77 12.86 12.00
N TRP A 156 -24.32 11.71 12.40
CA TRP A 156 -23.54 10.48 12.43
C TRP A 156 -23.21 9.95 11.03
N GLN A 157 -24.09 10.15 10.04
CA GLN A 157 -23.81 9.82 8.63
C GLN A 157 -22.67 10.67 8.08
N LEU A 158 -22.67 11.97 8.41
CA LEU A 158 -21.60 12.92 8.07
C LEU A 158 -20.26 12.49 8.68
N MET A 159 -20.26 12.08 9.95
CA MET A 159 -19.06 11.57 10.63
C MET A 159 -18.55 10.28 9.99
N LEU A 160 -19.44 9.32 9.69
CA LEU A 160 -19.09 8.05 9.04
C LEU A 160 -18.44 8.28 7.68
N VAL A 161 -19.09 9.09 6.83
CA VAL A 161 -18.60 9.40 5.48
C VAL A 161 -17.24 10.10 5.52
N THR A 162 -17.08 11.05 6.44
CA THR A 162 -15.80 11.75 6.65
C THR A 162 -14.71 10.79 7.09
N PHE A 163 -15.01 9.89 8.04
CA PHE A 163 -14.07 8.87 8.51
C PHE A 163 -13.67 7.90 7.39
N VAL A 164 -14.62 7.40 6.59
CA VAL A 164 -14.34 6.50 5.47
C VAL A 164 -13.46 7.18 4.41
N ALA A 165 -13.70 8.47 4.12
CA ALA A 165 -12.89 9.26 3.20
C ALA A 165 -11.44 9.42 3.66
N TYR A 166 -11.20 9.68 4.95
CA TYR A 166 -9.86 9.79 5.51
C TYR A 166 -9.16 8.44 5.67
N SER A 167 -9.84 7.41 6.15
CA SER A 167 -9.19 6.16 6.56
C SER A 167 -9.01 5.16 5.42
N LEU A 168 -9.92 5.11 4.45
CA LEU A 168 -10.01 3.98 3.51
C LEU A 168 -9.90 4.36 2.03
N LEU A 169 -10.29 5.58 1.63
CA LEU A 169 -10.18 5.99 0.24
C LEU A 169 -8.73 6.41 -0.13
N PRO A 170 -8.12 5.83 -1.18
CA PRO A 170 -6.78 6.16 -1.67
C PRO A 170 -6.77 7.44 -2.52
N VAL A 171 -7.35 8.51 -2.00
CA VAL A 171 -7.32 9.85 -2.61
C VAL A 171 -6.11 10.66 -2.13
N ARG A 172 -5.84 11.81 -2.74
CA ARG A 172 -4.83 12.73 -2.18
C ARG A 172 -5.33 13.29 -0.85
N THR A 173 -4.43 13.48 0.12
CA THR A 173 -4.78 14.03 1.44
C THR A 173 -5.50 15.36 1.33
N LEU A 174 -5.06 16.24 0.42
CA LEU A 174 -5.72 17.51 0.13
C LEU A 174 -7.18 17.33 -0.32
N LEU A 175 -7.47 16.35 -1.17
CA LEU A 175 -8.84 16.08 -1.62
C LEU A 175 -9.73 15.57 -0.48
N ALA A 176 -9.20 14.72 0.40
CA ALA A 176 -9.93 14.25 1.58
C ALA A 176 -10.25 15.40 2.56
N VAL A 177 -9.30 16.33 2.76
CA VAL A 177 -9.51 17.53 3.60
C VAL A 177 -10.54 18.45 2.99
N LEU A 178 -10.42 18.78 1.70
CA LEU A 178 -11.41 19.60 1.00
C LEU A 178 -12.81 18.98 1.07
N PHE A 179 -12.92 17.68 0.84
CA PHE A 179 -14.17 16.95 0.99
C PHE A 179 -14.78 17.12 2.38
N ALA A 180 -13.99 16.89 3.43
CA ALA A 180 -14.50 16.97 4.79
C ALA A 180 -14.90 18.39 5.21
N ILE A 181 -14.19 19.42 4.72
CA ILE A 181 -14.58 20.83 4.89
C ILE A 181 -15.88 21.12 4.17
N LEU A 182 -16.05 20.64 2.93
CA LEU A 182 -17.29 20.83 2.16
C LEU A 182 -18.48 20.15 2.83
N VAL A 183 -18.29 18.96 3.39
CA VAL A 183 -19.30 18.22 4.15
C VAL A 183 -19.69 18.97 5.43
N ALA A 184 -18.72 19.52 6.17
CA ALA A 184 -18.99 20.32 7.37
C ALA A 184 -19.70 21.64 7.03
N ALA A 185 -19.27 22.31 5.96
CA ALA A 185 -19.86 23.56 5.50
C ALA A 185 -21.31 23.35 5.01
N SER A 186 -21.58 22.28 4.25
CA SER A 186 -22.94 21.98 3.77
C SER A 186 -23.89 21.73 4.94
N HIS A 187 -23.46 20.96 5.94
CA HIS A 187 -24.25 20.74 7.16
C HIS A 187 -24.54 22.07 7.87
N PHE A 188 -23.53 22.92 8.10
CA PHE A 188 -23.72 24.21 8.77
C PHE A 188 -24.66 25.14 8.00
N ILE A 189 -24.54 25.20 6.66
CA ILE A 189 -25.41 26.00 5.80
C ILE A 189 -26.87 25.50 5.89
N VAL A 190 -27.09 24.19 5.82
CA VAL A 190 -28.44 23.59 5.92
C VAL A 190 -29.04 23.81 7.32
N THR A 191 -28.25 23.66 8.38
CA THR A 191 -28.70 23.95 9.76
C THR A 191 -29.02 25.45 9.93
N ALA A 192 -28.16 26.36 9.47
CA ALA A 192 -28.38 27.80 9.59
C ALA A 192 -29.64 28.28 8.84
N THR A 193 -29.85 27.78 7.62
CA THR A 193 -31.02 28.14 6.80
C THR A 193 -32.33 27.56 7.35
N SER A 194 -32.32 26.32 7.85
CA SER A 194 -33.50 25.69 8.46
C SER A 194 -33.90 26.31 9.79
N VAL A 195 -32.93 26.78 10.58
CA VAL A 195 -33.12 27.44 11.87
C VAL A 195 -33.72 28.83 11.74
N THR A 196 -33.20 29.64 10.81
CA THR A 196 -33.63 31.04 10.59
C THR A 196 -35.15 31.13 10.34
N ALA A 197 -35.76 30.06 9.84
CA ALA A 197 -37.18 29.96 9.57
C ALA A 197 -38.07 29.56 10.78
N ARG A 198 -37.53 29.00 11.88
CA ARG A 198 -38.40 28.29 12.87
C ARG A 198 -38.22 28.60 14.37
N LYS A 199 -37.02 28.87 14.95
CA LYS A 199 -36.87 29.25 16.40
C LYS A 199 -35.50 29.92 16.75
N PRO A 200 -35.42 30.81 17.76
CA PRO A 200 -34.18 31.54 18.12
C PRO A 200 -33.20 30.82 19.09
N HIS A 201 -33.52 29.65 19.67
CA HIS A 201 -32.69 29.01 20.72
C HIS A 201 -32.01 27.69 20.29
N VAL A 202 -31.20 27.73 19.22
CA VAL A 202 -30.53 26.55 18.63
C VAL A 202 -29.00 26.57 18.72
N TRP A 203 -28.44 27.51 19.47
CA TRP A 203 -27.00 27.71 19.56
C TRP A 203 -26.29 26.52 20.20
N THR A 204 -26.90 25.90 21.21
CA THR A 204 -26.33 24.74 21.92
C THR A 204 -26.06 23.53 21.00
N PRO A 205 -27.04 23.00 20.23
CA PRO A 205 -26.77 21.88 19.31
C PRO A 205 -25.85 22.27 18.14
N LEU A 206 -25.88 23.53 17.70
CA LEU A 206 -24.98 24.01 16.64
C LEU A 206 -23.51 23.99 17.08
N VAL A 207 -23.23 24.47 18.30
CA VAL A 207 -21.87 24.44 18.88
C VAL A 207 -21.43 23.00 19.13
N ALA A 208 -22.31 22.13 19.64
CA ALA A 208 -21.99 20.71 19.83
C ALA A 208 -21.63 20.02 18.50
N ASN A 209 -22.42 20.22 17.45
CA ASN A 209 -22.14 19.67 16.13
C ASN A 209 -20.84 20.22 15.52
N ALA A 210 -20.55 21.50 15.73
CA ALA A 210 -19.29 22.10 15.28
C ALA A 210 -18.07 21.45 15.97
N VAL A 211 -18.14 21.23 17.28
CA VAL A 211 -17.09 20.55 18.04
C VAL A 211 -16.91 19.10 17.57
N LEU A 212 -18.00 18.37 17.33
CA LEU A 212 -17.95 16.99 16.83
C LEU A 212 -17.32 16.89 15.44
N LEU A 213 -17.75 17.74 14.50
CA LEU A 213 -17.21 17.76 13.13
C LEU A 213 -15.75 18.19 13.12
N PHE A 214 -15.36 19.15 13.95
CA PHE A 214 -13.95 19.53 14.12
C PHE A 214 -13.13 18.35 14.67
N GLY A 215 -13.63 17.67 15.71
CA GLY A 215 -12.99 16.49 16.30
C GLY A 215 -12.77 15.37 15.30
N VAL A 216 -13.77 15.03 14.48
CA VAL A 216 -13.65 13.99 13.44
C VAL A 216 -12.69 14.38 12.33
N ASN A 217 -12.64 15.67 11.95
CA ASN A 217 -11.66 16.16 10.99
C ASN A 217 -10.24 16.04 11.53
N LEU A 218 -10.02 16.43 12.79
CA LEU A 218 -8.71 16.33 13.44
C LEU A 218 -8.26 14.87 13.57
N SER A 219 -9.14 13.99 14.06
CA SER A 219 -8.86 12.56 14.18
C SER A 219 -8.65 11.92 12.80
N GLY A 220 -9.42 12.32 11.79
CA GLY A 220 -9.29 11.84 10.41
C GLY A 220 -7.95 12.19 9.79
N VAL A 221 -7.51 13.45 9.91
CA VAL A 221 -6.17 13.89 9.48
C VAL A 221 -5.09 13.13 10.23
N PHE A 222 -5.23 12.95 11.54
CA PHE A 222 -4.27 12.20 12.35
C PHE A 222 -4.14 10.74 11.88
N VAL A 223 -5.26 10.02 11.73
CA VAL A 223 -5.29 8.64 11.21
C VAL A 223 -4.69 8.56 9.81
N ARG A 224 -5.00 9.53 8.93
CA ARG A 224 -4.42 9.61 7.58
C ARG A 224 -2.89 9.71 7.63
N VAL A 225 -2.37 10.64 8.42
CA VAL A 225 -0.91 10.87 8.56
C VAL A 225 -0.23 9.65 9.15
N LEU A 226 -0.82 9.03 10.18
CA LEU A 226 -0.28 7.80 10.76
C LEU A 226 -0.24 6.65 9.75
N THR A 227 -1.32 6.45 9.00
CA THR A 227 -1.43 5.39 8.00
C THR A 227 -0.41 5.59 6.88
N GLU A 228 -0.28 6.82 6.37
CA GLU A 228 0.71 7.14 5.34
C GLU A 228 2.14 6.94 5.84
N ARG A 229 2.45 7.35 7.08
CA ARG A 229 3.78 7.12 7.68
C ARG A 229 4.05 5.63 7.90
N ALA A 230 3.06 4.87 8.37
CA ALA A 230 3.18 3.43 8.58
C ALA A 230 3.43 2.70 7.25
N GLN A 231 2.69 3.05 6.19
CA GLN A 231 2.88 2.50 4.84
C GLN A 231 4.27 2.81 4.29
N ARG A 232 4.74 4.07 4.38
CA ARG A 232 6.09 4.46 3.94
C ARG A 232 7.18 3.72 4.71
N LYS A 233 7.02 3.55 6.03
CA LYS A 233 7.98 2.82 6.87
C LYS A 233 8.01 1.33 6.53
N ALA A 234 6.85 0.70 6.34
CA ALA A 234 6.75 -0.70 5.92
C ALA A 234 7.40 -0.93 4.55
N PHE A 235 7.21 -0.02 3.59
CA PHE A 235 7.87 -0.08 2.30
C PHE A 235 9.39 0.00 2.41
N LEU A 236 9.92 0.96 3.18
CA LEU A 236 11.37 1.09 3.41
C LEU A 236 11.96 -0.16 4.08
N GLN A 237 11.26 -0.75 5.04
CA GLN A 237 11.69 -1.98 5.69
C GLN A 237 11.70 -3.17 4.71
N ALA A 238 10.66 -3.30 3.88
CA ALA A 238 10.61 -4.33 2.84
C ALA A 238 11.78 -4.19 1.85
N ARG A 239 12.06 -2.95 1.41
CA ARG A 239 13.21 -2.65 0.55
C ARG A 239 14.54 -3.04 1.20
N ASN A 240 14.78 -2.62 2.44
CA ASN A 240 16.02 -2.93 3.15
C ASN A 240 16.21 -4.45 3.32
N CYS A 241 15.14 -5.17 3.64
CA CYS A 241 15.14 -6.63 3.73
C CYS A 241 15.55 -7.29 2.40
N ILE A 242 14.97 -6.85 1.28
CA ILE A 242 15.32 -7.35 -0.06
C ILE A 242 16.79 -7.04 -0.39
N GLN A 243 17.26 -5.83 -0.10
CA GLN A 243 18.65 -5.45 -0.34
C GLN A 243 19.63 -6.32 0.46
N GLN A 244 19.33 -6.57 1.74
CA GLN A 244 20.16 -7.44 2.59
C GLN A 244 20.15 -8.89 2.09
N ARG A 245 19.00 -9.41 1.66
CA ARG A 245 18.89 -10.75 1.05
C ARG A 245 19.83 -10.90 -0.15
N LEU A 246 19.79 -9.95 -1.07
CA LEU A 246 20.64 -9.97 -2.28
C LEU A 246 22.13 -9.86 -1.93
N GLN A 247 22.49 -9.03 -0.95
CA GLN A 247 23.89 -8.94 -0.49
C GLN A 247 24.38 -10.25 0.10
N LEU A 248 23.55 -10.90 0.92
CA LEU A 248 23.86 -12.20 1.50
C LEU A 248 23.99 -13.29 0.43
N GLU A 249 23.16 -13.28 -0.60
CA GLU A 249 23.27 -14.22 -1.72
C GLU A 249 24.57 -14.03 -2.50
N ASP A 250 24.96 -12.79 -2.83
CA ASP A 250 26.23 -12.49 -3.51
C ASP A 250 27.46 -12.88 -2.66
N GLU A 251 27.43 -12.59 -1.35
CA GLU A 251 28.49 -13.03 -0.43
C GLU A 251 28.56 -14.56 -0.32
N ASN A 252 27.42 -15.25 -0.28
CA ASN A 252 27.35 -16.70 -0.24
C ASN A 252 27.88 -17.34 -1.55
N GLU A 253 27.51 -16.81 -2.71
CA GLU A 253 28.03 -17.28 -4.01
C GLU A 253 29.55 -17.09 -4.10
N LYS A 254 30.08 -15.95 -3.63
CA LYS A 254 31.53 -15.71 -3.55
C LYS A 254 32.22 -16.70 -2.61
N GLN A 255 31.62 -16.97 -1.45
CA GLN A 255 32.15 -17.94 -0.50
C GLN A 255 32.15 -19.36 -1.10
N GLU A 256 31.08 -19.77 -1.79
CA GLU A 256 30.99 -21.08 -2.44
C GLU A 256 32.00 -21.21 -3.58
N ARG A 257 32.18 -20.17 -4.40
CA ARG A 257 33.21 -20.14 -5.46
C ARG A 257 34.61 -20.24 -4.89
N LEU A 258 34.89 -19.50 -3.81
CA LEU A 258 36.20 -19.56 -3.14
C LEU A 258 36.46 -20.96 -2.56
N LEU A 259 35.46 -21.57 -1.90
CA LEU A 259 35.56 -22.92 -1.36
C LEU A 259 35.88 -23.95 -2.45
N MET A 260 35.20 -23.86 -3.60
CA MET A 260 35.40 -24.76 -4.74
C MET A 260 36.72 -24.50 -5.49
N SER A 261 37.30 -23.30 -5.40
CA SER A 261 38.59 -22.98 -6.03
C SER A 261 39.80 -23.54 -5.27
N LEU A 262 39.65 -23.79 -3.96
CA LEU A 262 40.74 -24.25 -3.09
C LEU A 262 40.70 -25.75 -2.83
N LEU A 263 39.51 -26.35 -2.88
CA LEU A 263 39.29 -27.75 -2.49
C LEU A 263 38.60 -28.54 -3.59
N PRO A 264 38.96 -29.82 -3.81
CA PRO A 264 38.19 -30.71 -4.67
C PRO A 264 36.73 -30.81 -4.20
N ARG A 265 35.79 -30.85 -5.16
CA ARG A 265 34.33 -30.83 -4.91
C ARG A 265 33.88 -31.80 -3.81
N ASN A 266 34.43 -33.00 -3.77
CA ASN A 266 34.05 -34.06 -2.84
C ASN A 266 34.33 -33.65 -1.37
N VAL A 267 35.50 -33.03 -1.14
CA VAL A 267 35.92 -32.56 0.19
C VAL A 267 35.17 -31.28 0.57
N ALA A 268 34.97 -30.36 -0.39
CA ALA A 268 34.21 -29.14 -0.18
C ALA A 268 32.76 -29.41 0.26
N MET A 269 32.10 -30.41 -0.33
CA MET A 269 30.75 -30.82 0.04
C MET A 269 30.70 -31.47 1.44
N GLU A 270 31.65 -32.36 1.77
CA GLU A 270 31.75 -32.95 3.10
C GLU A 270 31.96 -31.87 4.18
N MET A 271 32.85 -30.90 3.92
CA MET A 271 33.06 -29.74 4.79
C MET A 271 31.78 -28.91 4.97
N LYS A 272 31.05 -28.64 3.89
CA LYS A 272 29.79 -27.89 3.92
C LYS A 272 28.74 -28.58 4.79
N GLU A 273 28.61 -29.91 4.68
CA GLU A 273 27.68 -30.69 5.52
C GLU A 273 28.10 -30.71 7.00
N ASP A 274 29.39 -30.75 7.29
CA ASP A 274 29.89 -30.72 8.66
C ASP A 274 29.64 -29.37 9.35
N PHE A 275 29.74 -28.25 8.64
CA PHE A 275 29.42 -26.92 9.19
C PHE A 275 27.95 -26.77 9.60
N LEU A 276 27.04 -27.54 8.99
CA LEU A 276 25.61 -27.53 9.33
C LEU A 276 25.30 -28.33 10.60
N LYS A 277 26.22 -29.20 11.04
CA LYS A 277 26.05 -30.02 12.24
C LYS A 277 26.65 -29.29 13.45
N PRO A 278 26.02 -29.35 14.63
CA PRO A 278 26.61 -28.80 15.84
C PRO A 278 27.98 -29.46 16.11
N PRO A 279 28.98 -28.71 16.61
CA PRO A 279 30.32 -29.25 16.80
C PRO A 279 30.30 -30.34 17.88
N GLU A 280 30.33 -31.62 17.45
CA GLU A 280 30.31 -32.79 18.33
C GLU A 280 31.67 -33.09 18.98
N ARG A 281 32.75 -32.39 18.60
CA ARG A 281 34.13 -32.81 18.93
C ARG A 281 34.98 -31.68 19.51
N ILE A 282 35.81 -32.04 20.50
CA ILE A 282 36.76 -31.18 21.21
C ILE A 282 38.01 -30.88 20.34
N PHE A 283 38.25 -31.66 19.28
CA PHE A 283 39.39 -31.54 18.37
C PHE A 283 38.96 -31.10 16.95
N HIS A 284 39.84 -30.36 16.27
CA HIS A 284 39.66 -29.97 14.87
C HIS A 284 39.64 -31.21 13.96
N LYS A 285 38.61 -31.34 13.11
CA LYS A 285 38.50 -32.45 12.14
C LYS A 285 39.49 -32.24 11.00
N ILE A 286 40.28 -33.27 10.67
CA ILE A 286 41.16 -33.32 9.50
C ILE A 286 40.51 -34.26 8.48
N TYR A 287 40.38 -33.82 7.23
CA TYR A 287 39.76 -34.60 6.14
C TYR A 287 40.81 -35.44 5.42
N ILE A 288 40.85 -36.76 5.70
CA ILE A 288 41.77 -37.72 5.07
C ILE A 288 40.95 -38.88 4.51
N GLN A 289 41.12 -39.17 3.22
CA GLN A 289 40.45 -40.30 2.54
C GLN A 289 41.50 -41.22 1.91
N ARG A 290 41.34 -42.53 2.11
CA ARG A 290 42.14 -43.54 1.42
C ARG A 290 41.48 -43.83 0.07
N HIS A 291 42.24 -43.70 -1.01
CA HIS A 291 41.82 -44.08 -2.36
C HIS A 291 42.67 -45.24 -2.85
N ASP A 292 42.02 -46.34 -3.25
CA ASP A 292 42.67 -47.46 -3.93
C ASP A 292 42.54 -47.27 -5.46
N ASN A 293 43.47 -47.83 -6.24
CA ASN A 293 43.48 -47.75 -7.72
C ASN A 293 43.58 -46.33 -8.30
N VAL A 294 44.48 -45.50 -7.78
CA VAL A 294 44.79 -44.17 -8.33
C VAL A 294 46.15 -44.16 -9.02
N SER A 295 46.29 -43.31 -10.03
CA SER A 295 47.57 -43.02 -10.70
C SER A 295 48.03 -41.60 -10.35
N ILE A 296 49.33 -41.42 -10.11
CA ILE A 296 49.92 -40.12 -9.78
C ILE A 296 50.90 -39.75 -10.90
N LEU A 297 50.73 -38.57 -11.49
CA LEU A 297 51.62 -38.01 -12.50
C LEU A 297 52.46 -36.89 -11.87
N PHE A 298 53.78 -36.98 -12.02
CA PHE A 298 54.70 -35.89 -11.71
C PHE A 298 55.24 -35.30 -13.02
N ALA A 299 55.29 -33.98 -13.10
CA ALA A 299 55.88 -33.25 -14.22
C ALA A 299 56.69 -32.07 -13.68
N ASP A 300 57.84 -31.80 -14.29
CA ASP A 300 58.73 -30.69 -13.93
C ASP A 300 59.26 -30.00 -15.19
N ILE A 301 59.56 -28.71 -15.07
CA ILE A 301 60.09 -27.90 -16.18
C ILE A 301 61.62 -27.99 -16.15
N VAL A 302 62.16 -28.79 -17.07
CA VAL A 302 63.61 -28.93 -17.23
C VAL A 302 64.22 -27.58 -17.64
N GLY A 303 65.23 -27.14 -16.90
CA GLY A 303 65.98 -25.91 -17.22
C GLY A 303 65.30 -24.60 -16.77
N PHE A 304 64.26 -24.67 -15.93
CA PHE A 304 63.53 -23.49 -15.44
C PHE A 304 64.44 -22.41 -14.83
N THR A 305 65.45 -22.79 -14.03
CA THR A 305 66.39 -21.83 -13.40
C THR A 305 67.14 -20.98 -14.42
N SER A 306 67.56 -21.57 -15.54
CA SER A 306 68.26 -20.84 -16.61
C SER A 306 67.32 -19.86 -17.31
N LEU A 307 66.08 -20.28 -17.57
CA LEU A 307 65.05 -19.45 -18.19
C LEU A 307 64.69 -18.26 -17.29
N ALA A 308 64.46 -18.52 -16.00
CA ALA A 308 64.12 -17.50 -15.02
C ALA A 308 65.23 -16.45 -14.84
N SER A 309 66.51 -16.81 -15.03
CA SER A 309 67.64 -15.88 -14.95
C SER A 309 67.74 -14.88 -16.11
N GLN A 310 67.06 -15.17 -17.23
CA GLN A 310 67.12 -14.37 -18.46
C GLN A 310 65.86 -13.51 -18.68
N CYS A 311 64.82 -13.71 -17.85
CA CYS A 311 63.55 -13.00 -17.95
C CYS A 311 63.42 -11.97 -16.82
N THR A 312 62.68 -10.89 -17.09
CA THR A 312 62.19 -10.05 -15.99
C THR A 312 61.11 -10.80 -15.20
N ALA A 313 60.91 -10.42 -13.93
CA ALA A 313 59.90 -11.06 -13.08
C ALA A 313 58.49 -11.05 -13.70
N GLN A 314 58.15 -9.98 -14.43
CA GLN A 314 56.84 -9.81 -15.05
C GLN A 314 56.65 -10.73 -16.27
N GLU A 315 57.69 -10.88 -17.10
CA GLU A 315 57.69 -11.81 -18.24
C GLU A 315 57.62 -13.26 -17.77
N LEU A 316 58.34 -13.60 -16.71
CA LEU A 316 58.34 -14.94 -16.13
C LEU A 316 56.96 -15.32 -15.59
N VAL A 317 56.30 -14.42 -14.84
CA VAL A 317 54.93 -14.66 -14.33
C VAL A 317 53.95 -14.82 -15.48
N LYS A 318 54.06 -14.02 -16.54
CA LYS A 318 53.19 -14.13 -17.72
C LYS A 318 53.36 -15.48 -18.42
N LEU A 319 54.60 -15.91 -18.64
CA LEU A 319 54.90 -17.21 -19.24
C LEU A 319 54.35 -18.37 -18.41
N LEU A 320 54.52 -18.32 -17.09
CA LEU A 320 53.98 -19.34 -16.19
C LEU A 320 52.46 -19.37 -16.19
N ASN A 321 51.78 -18.22 -16.19
CA ASN A 321 50.32 -18.16 -16.28
C ASN A 321 49.80 -18.74 -17.60
N GLU A 322 50.49 -18.50 -18.72
CA GLU A 322 50.10 -19.09 -20.01
C GLU A 322 50.31 -20.61 -20.03
N LEU A 323 51.44 -21.10 -19.48
CA LEU A 323 51.73 -22.53 -19.40
C LEU A 323 50.73 -23.25 -18.49
N PHE A 324 50.55 -22.78 -17.25
CA PHE A 324 49.62 -23.38 -16.30
C PHE A 324 48.17 -23.24 -16.78
N GLY A 325 47.80 -22.13 -17.42
CA GLY A 325 46.48 -21.98 -18.02
C GLY A 325 46.18 -23.04 -19.09
N LYS A 326 47.18 -23.42 -19.91
CA LYS A 326 47.03 -24.53 -20.87
C LYS A 326 46.93 -25.90 -20.19
N PHE A 327 47.61 -26.10 -19.06
CA PHE A 327 47.45 -27.34 -18.28
C PHE A 327 46.08 -27.42 -17.63
N ASP A 328 45.57 -26.31 -17.09
CA ASP A 328 44.22 -26.23 -16.51
C ASP A 328 43.15 -26.55 -17.57
N GLU A 329 43.28 -26.02 -18.79
CA GLU A 329 42.34 -26.31 -19.89
C GLU A 329 42.35 -27.80 -20.30
N LEU A 330 43.51 -28.47 -20.26
CA LEU A 330 43.62 -29.90 -20.54
C LEU A 330 43.11 -30.79 -19.39
N ALA A 331 43.06 -30.25 -18.17
CA ALA A 331 42.71 -30.99 -16.95
C ALA A 331 41.25 -30.78 -16.50
N THR A 332 40.50 -29.87 -17.14
CA THR A 332 39.08 -29.56 -16.84
C THR A 332 38.14 -30.38 -17.72
#